data_AF-A0A660PLL1-F1
#
_entry.id   AF-A0A660PLL1-F1
#
_cell.length_a   1.000
_cell.length_b   1.000
_cell.length_c   1.000
_cell.angle_alpha   90.00
_cell.angle_beta   90.00
_cell.angle_gamma   90.00
#
_symmetry.space_group_name_H-M   'P 1'
#
loop_
_entity.id
_entity.type
_entity.pdbx_description
1 polymer ?
#
loop_
_entity_poly.entity_id
_entity_poly.type
_entity_poly.pdbx_seq_one_letter_code
_entity_poly.pdbx_strand_id
1 'polypeptide(L)'
;MKLELKSIGIWSFFKISFIFNLIFGFIFGFIYAMFAGLILTFMSSMPMFDSGGMNPDDLSVGALMIVMPIFMAIFMAVINTIMGVIALGIYNLVAKLVGGLELKFDQVQDQNLNFQQVQQPYAPPQTAATQSLSQNNYQQQATSPPVPPLTPKPEDIPKQYRPESDNSNFNQSENKPDENKNENDKPNS
;
A
#
# COMPACT_ATOMS: atom_id res chain seq x y z
N MET A 1 28.10 -13.98 2.96
CA MET A 1 27.14 -14.28 4.06
C MET A 1 25.91 -14.91 3.44
N LYS A 2 25.30 -15.92 4.06
CA LYS A 2 24.09 -16.57 3.53
C LYS A 2 22.86 -15.84 4.07
N LEU A 3 22.01 -15.29 3.21
CA LEU A 3 20.78 -14.60 3.60
C LEU A 3 19.59 -15.47 3.16
N GLU A 4 18.80 -15.92 4.12
CA GLU A 4 17.60 -16.71 3.86
C GLU A 4 16.37 -15.81 3.93
N LEU A 5 15.64 -15.66 2.82
CA LEU A 5 14.43 -14.85 2.78
C LEU A 5 13.27 -15.69 3.34
N LYS A 6 13.16 -15.74 4.67
CA LYS A 6 12.24 -16.65 5.37
C LYS A 6 10.76 -16.32 5.13
N SER A 7 10.41 -15.05 5.01
CA SER A 7 9.03 -14.62 4.76
C SER A 7 8.96 -13.16 4.33
N ILE A 8 8.09 -12.86 3.37
CA ILE A 8 7.70 -11.48 3.05
C ILE A 8 6.57 -11.08 4.00
N GLY A 9 6.68 -9.90 4.63
CA GLY A 9 5.64 -9.38 5.50
C GLY A 9 4.38 -9.00 4.72
N ILE A 10 3.27 -9.70 4.97
CA ILE A 10 1.95 -9.43 4.34
C ILE A 10 1.55 -7.96 4.53
N TRP A 11 1.80 -7.40 5.71
CA TRP A 11 1.42 -6.03 6.03
C TRP A 11 2.14 -4.98 5.17
N SER A 12 3.44 -5.15 4.95
CA SER A 12 4.22 -4.26 4.09
C SER A 12 3.78 -4.39 2.63
N PHE A 13 3.57 -5.64 2.17
CA PHE A 13 3.08 -5.89 0.83
C PHE A 13 1.71 -5.26 0.59
N PHE A 14 0.77 -5.41 1.54
CA PHE A 14 -0.57 -4.84 1.44
C PHE A 14 -0.52 -3.33 1.22
N LYS A 15 0.25 -2.59 2.04
CA LYS A 15 0.36 -1.13 1.93
C LYS A 15 0.94 -0.70 0.57
N ILE A 16 2.03 -1.33 0.17
CA ILE A 16 2.73 -1.00 -1.07
C ILE A 16 1.82 -1.33 -2.26
N SER A 17 1.31 -2.56 -2.31
CA SER A 17 0.43 -3.04 -3.37
C SER A 17 -0.84 -2.19 -3.47
N PHE A 18 -1.44 -1.80 -2.36
CA PHE A 18 -2.63 -0.94 -2.35
C PHE A 18 -2.34 0.42 -2.98
N ILE A 19 -1.25 1.09 -2.60
CA ILE A 19 -0.87 2.39 -3.16
C ILE A 19 -0.58 2.27 -4.67
N PHE A 20 0.18 1.26 -5.08
CA PHE A 20 0.46 1.02 -6.50
C PHE A 20 -0.83 0.77 -7.29
N ASN A 21 -1.70 -0.13 -6.81
CA ASN A 21 -2.97 -0.42 -7.48
C ASN A 21 -3.93 0.78 -7.48
N LEU A 22 -3.89 1.65 -6.47
CA LEU A 22 -4.66 2.89 -6.45
C LEU A 22 -4.19 3.87 -7.52
N ILE A 23 -2.87 4.04 -7.66
CA ILE A 23 -2.29 4.91 -8.71
C ILE A 23 -2.63 4.36 -10.10
N PHE A 24 -2.42 3.06 -10.33
CA PHE A 24 -2.76 2.44 -11.62
C PHE A 24 -4.27 2.47 -11.88
N GLY A 25 -5.08 2.13 -10.89
CA GLY A 25 -6.54 2.16 -10.98
C GLY A 25 -7.06 3.57 -11.29
N PHE A 26 -6.44 4.61 -10.76
CA PHE A 26 -6.76 5.99 -11.09
C PHE A 26 -6.39 6.35 -12.52
N ILE A 27 -5.18 5.99 -12.98
CA ILE A 27 -4.75 6.25 -14.37
C ILE A 27 -5.68 5.54 -15.35
N PHE A 28 -5.97 4.25 -15.13
CA PHE A 28 -6.88 3.49 -15.99
C PHE A 28 -8.33 3.97 -15.89
N GLY A 29 -8.81 4.31 -14.70
CA GLY A 29 -10.14 4.88 -14.47
C GLY A 29 -10.31 6.23 -15.19
N PHE A 30 -9.27 7.06 -15.19
CA PHE A 30 -9.26 8.33 -15.91
C PHE A 30 -9.32 8.14 -17.43
N ILE A 31 -8.47 7.25 -17.97
CA ILE A 31 -8.51 6.90 -19.39
C ILE A 31 -9.90 6.34 -19.75
N TYR A 32 -10.42 5.42 -18.95
CA TYR A 32 -11.75 4.84 -19.15
C TYR A 32 -12.85 5.90 -19.15
N ALA A 33 -12.84 6.85 -18.20
CA ALA A 33 -13.82 7.93 -18.14
C ALA A 33 -13.75 8.85 -19.36
N MET A 34 -12.55 9.15 -19.87
CA MET A 34 -12.40 9.91 -21.12
C MET A 34 -13.01 9.17 -22.32
N PHE A 35 -12.70 7.88 -22.48
CA PHE A 35 -13.28 7.07 -23.56
C PHE A 35 -14.79 6.90 -23.41
N ALA A 36 -15.29 6.66 -22.20
CA ALA A 36 -16.72 6.54 -21.93
C ALA A 36 -17.46 7.84 -22.24
N GLY A 37 -16.91 9.00 -21.86
CA GLY A 37 -17.49 10.30 -22.20
C GLY A 37 -17.51 10.58 -23.70
N LEU A 38 -16.44 10.21 -24.42
CA LEU A 38 -16.40 10.29 -25.88
C LEU A 38 -17.48 9.40 -26.51
N ILE A 39 -17.56 8.14 -26.10
CA ILE A 39 -18.56 7.18 -26.61
C ILE A 39 -19.97 7.67 -26.33
N LEU A 40 -20.25 8.18 -25.13
CA LEU A 40 -21.57 8.70 -24.77
C LEU A 40 -21.97 9.89 -25.64
N THR A 41 -21.04 10.81 -25.92
CA THR A 41 -21.26 11.95 -26.82
C THR A 41 -21.52 11.49 -28.27
N PHE A 42 -20.81 10.48 -28.74
CA PHE A 42 -21.07 9.89 -30.06
C PHE A 42 -22.43 9.18 -30.11
N MET A 43 -22.79 8.44 -29.07
CA MET A 43 -24.08 7.74 -28.99
C MET A 43 -25.25 8.72 -28.95
N SER A 44 -25.14 9.83 -28.20
CA SER A 44 -26.19 10.86 -28.15
C SER A 44 -26.40 11.58 -29.48
N SER A 45 -25.43 11.51 -30.40
CA SER A 45 -25.54 12.08 -31.75
C SER A 45 -26.26 11.17 -32.76
N MET A 46 -26.51 9.90 -32.40
CA MET A 46 -27.17 8.94 -33.29
C MET A 46 -28.70 9.00 -33.14
N PRO A 47 -29.47 9.24 -34.22
CA PRO A 47 -30.94 9.38 -34.16
C PRO A 47 -31.71 8.13 -33.72
N MET A 48 -31.06 6.97 -33.69
CA MET A 48 -31.70 5.67 -33.41
C MET A 48 -31.60 5.26 -31.92
N PHE A 49 -30.79 5.96 -31.13
CA PHE A 49 -30.67 5.76 -29.69
C PHE A 49 -31.54 6.78 -28.94
N ASP A 50 -32.86 6.62 -29.07
CA ASP A 50 -33.78 7.23 -28.13
C ASP A 50 -33.70 6.44 -26.81
N SER A 51 -32.89 6.92 -25.86
CA SER A 51 -32.71 6.30 -24.56
C SER A 51 -33.97 6.52 -23.72
N GLY A 52 -35.00 5.72 -23.98
CA GLY A 52 -36.35 5.83 -23.41
C GLY A 52 -36.39 6.04 -21.89
N GLY A 53 -36.36 7.30 -21.48
CA GLY A 53 -36.60 7.75 -20.10
C GLY A 53 -35.38 8.09 -19.25
N MET A 54 -34.15 7.88 -19.72
CA MET A 54 -32.96 8.36 -19.01
C MET A 54 -32.42 9.57 -19.76
N ASN A 55 -32.80 10.77 -19.32
CA ASN A 55 -32.27 12.01 -19.89
C ASN A 55 -30.76 12.06 -19.62
N PRO A 56 -29.90 11.98 -20.65
CA PRO A 56 -28.45 12.09 -20.46
C PRO A 56 -28.03 13.44 -19.87
N ASP A 57 -28.92 14.44 -19.91
CA ASP A 57 -28.72 15.75 -19.28
C ASP A 57 -28.75 15.71 -17.73
N ASP A 58 -29.42 14.73 -17.12
CA ASP A 58 -29.47 14.61 -15.65
C ASP A 58 -28.14 14.10 -15.07
N LEU A 59 -27.35 13.39 -15.89
CA LEU A 59 -26.01 12.92 -15.55
C LEU A 59 -25.00 13.86 -16.20
N SER A 60 -24.68 14.96 -15.50
CA SER A 60 -23.64 15.89 -15.94
C SER A 60 -22.37 15.12 -16.32
N VAL A 61 -22.00 15.17 -17.61
CA VAL A 61 -20.80 14.53 -18.15
C VAL A 61 -19.55 14.91 -17.36
N GLY A 62 -19.51 16.13 -16.83
CA GLY A 62 -18.45 16.60 -15.93
C GLY A 62 -18.39 15.87 -14.60
N ALA A 63 -19.55 15.56 -13.99
CA ALA A 63 -19.61 14.76 -12.77
C ALA A 63 -19.14 13.32 -13.04
N LEU A 64 -19.51 12.74 -14.19
CA LEU A 64 -19.04 11.41 -14.59
C LEU A 64 -17.51 11.38 -14.74
N MET A 65 -16.91 12.39 -15.37
CA MET A 65 -15.45 12.49 -15.54
C MET A 65 -14.67 12.60 -14.22
N ILE A 66 -15.26 13.15 -13.17
CA ILE A 66 -14.59 13.31 -11.87
C ILE A 66 -14.85 12.12 -10.96
N VAL A 67 -16.11 11.67 -10.88
CA VAL A 67 -16.53 10.62 -9.94
C VAL A 67 -16.08 9.23 -10.42
N MET A 68 -16.19 8.93 -11.72
CA MET A 68 -15.86 7.59 -12.22
C MET A 68 -14.41 7.20 -11.99
N PRO A 69 -13.39 8.04 -12.28
CA PRO A 69 -12.00 7.65 -12.05
C PRO A 69 -11.70 7.36 -10.59
N ILE A 70 -12.26 8.13 -9.66
CA ILE A 70 -12.06 7.92 -8.22
C ILE A 70 -12.70 6.61 -7.78
N PHE A 71 -13.95 6.38 -8.20
CA PHE A 71 -14.66 5.14 -7.88
C PHE A 71 -13.95 3.91 -8.45
N MET A 72 -13.58 3.95 -9.73
CA MET A 72 -12.82 2.87 -10.36
C MET A 72 -11.45 2.66 -9.72
N ALA A 73 -10.74 3.73 -9.35
CA ALA A 73 -9.45 3.64 -8.68
C ALA A 73 -9.56 2.87 -7.37
N ILE A 74 -10.51 3.26 -6.51
CA ILE A 74 -10.71 2.62 -5.20
C ILE A 74 -11.16 1.17 -5.39
N PHE A 75 -12.13 0.94 -6.28
CA PHE A 75 -12.67 -0.39 -6.53
C PHE A 75 -11.59 -1.35 -7.06
N MET A 76 -10.85 -0.95 -8.10
CA MET A 76 -9.75 -1.74 -8.66
C MET A 76 -8.61 -1.91 -7.65
N ALA A 77 -8.30 -0.88 -6.85
CA ALA A 77 -7.29 -0.98 -5.81
C ALA A 77 -7.63 -2.06 -4.78
N VAL A 78 -8.86 -2.07 -4.29
CA VAL A 78 -9.32 -3.06 -3.30
C VAL A 78 -9.29 -4.47 -3.89
N ILE A 79 -9.92 -4.69 -5.05
CA ILE A 79 -10.00 -6.02 -5.67
C ILE A 79 -8.61 -6.56 -6.01
N ASN A 80 -7.75 -5.78 -6.65
CA ASN A 80 -6.40 -6.23 -7.01
C ASN A 80 -5.51 -6.45 -5.78
N THR A 81 -5.68 -5.65 -4.73
CA THR A 81 -4.93 -5.85 -3.49
C THR A 81 -5.36 -7.15 -2.79
N ILE A 82 -6.66 -7.45 -2.73
CA ILE A 82 -7.17 -8.72 -2.18
C ILE A 82 -6.58 -9.90 -2.98
N MET A 83 -6.65 -9.85 -4.31
CA MET A 83 -6.06 -10.88 -5.17
C MET A 83 -4.54 -11.01 -4.96
N GLY A 84 -3.83 -9.90 -4.82
CA GLY A 84 -2.40 -9.88 -4.52
C GLY A 84 -2.05 -10.50 -3.16
N VAL A 85 -2.85 -10.25 -2.12
CA VAL A 85 -2.66 -10.86 -0.80
C VAL A 85 -2.90 -12.36 -0.86
N ILE A 86 -3.93 -12.81 -1.58
CA ILE A 86 -4.18 -14.25 -1.79
C ILE A 86 -3.00 -14.89 -2.52
N ALA A 87 -2.51 -14.28 -3.61
CA ALA A 87 -1.36 -14.76 -4.36
C ALA A 87 -0.08 -14.82 -3.49
N LEU A 88 0.16 -13.80 -2.66
CA LEU A 88 1.27 -13.80 -1.70
C LEU A 88 1.12 -14.88 -0.63
N GLY A 89 -0.10 -15.13 -0.16
CA GLY A 89 -0.42 -16.22 0.76
C GLY A 89 -0.07 -17.58 0.16
N ILE A 90 -0.47 -17.80 -1.09
CA ILE A 90 -0.12 -19.02 -1.85
C ILE A 90 1.40 -19.13 -2.02
N TYR A 91 2.09 -18.04 -2.39
CA TYR A 91 3.54 -18.02 -2.51
C TYR A 91 4.23 -18.42 -1.19
N ASN A 92 3.82 -17.82 -0.07
CA ASN A 92 4.37 -18.14 1.25
C ASN A 92 4.10 -19.59 1.65
N LEU A 93 2.94 -20.15 1.28
CA LEU A 93 2.62 -21.56 1.52
C LEU A 93 3.54 -22.48 0.71
N VAL A 94 3.69 -22.20 -0.60
CA VAL A 94 4.57 -22.98 -1.49
C VAL A 94 6.04 -22.89 -1.04
N ALA A 95 6.51 -21.70 -0.68
CA ALA A 95 7.87 -21.51 -0.18
C ALA A 95 8.13 -22.34 1.09
N LYS A 96 7.16 -22.44 2.01
CA LYS A 96 7.27 -23.32 3.18
C LYS A 96 7.31 -24.80 2.81
N LEU A 97 6.53 -25.22 1.81
CA LEU A 97 6.50 -26.63 1.36
C LEU A 97 7.80 -27.06 0.66
N VAL A 98 8.44 -26.15 -0.07
CA VAL A 98 9.68 -26.42 -0.83
C VAL A 98 10.95 -26.31 0.06
N GLY A 99 10.81 -25.93 1.33
CA GLY A 99 11.93 -25.79 2.26
C GLY A 99 12.57 -24.40 2.30
N GLY A 100 11.91 -23.38 1.74
CA GLY A 100 12.39 -22.01 1.67
C GLY A 100 13.28 -21.73 0.44
N LEU A 101 13.32 -20.47 0.00
CA LEU A 101 14.23 -20.01 -1.04
C LEU A 101 15.56 -19.59 -0.38
N GLU A 102 16.61 -20.38 -0.57
CA GLU A 102 17.98 -19.99 -0.22
C GLU A 102 18.53 -19.06 -1.30
N LEU A 103 18.70 -17.79 -0.97
CA LEU A 103 19.36 -16.83 -1.85
C LEU A 103 20.84 -16.76 -1.48
N LYS A 104 21.70 -17.30 -2.34
CA LYS A 104 23.14 -17.07 -2.25
C LYS A 104 23.45 -15.73 -2.89
N PHE A 105 23.55 -14.70 -2.07
CA PHE A 105 24.13 -13.44 -2.49
C PHE A 105 25.65 -13.59 -2.40
N ASP A 106 26.32 -13.63 -3.54
CA ASP A 106 27.73 -13.28 -3.57
C ASP A 106 27.81 -11.82 -3.15
N GLN A 107 28.48 -11.60 -2.03
CA GLN A 107 28.88 -10.27 -1.64
C GLN A 107 29.81 -9.83 -2.75
N VAL A 108 29.29 -9.00 -3.67
CA VAL A 108 30.14 -8.15 -4.49
C VAL A 108 30.81 -7.29 -3.44
N GLN A 109 31.95 -7.76 -2.96
CA GLN A 109 32.82 -7.01 -2.07
C GLN A 109 32.93 -5.69 -2.80
N ASP A 110 32.34 -4.64 -2.22
CA ASP A 110 32.49 -3.30 -2.73
C ASP A 110 33.97 -3.22 -3.01
N GLN A 111 34.33 -3.28 -4.31
CA GLN A 111 35.66 -2.93 -4.70
C GLN A 111 35.70 -1.54 -4.14
N ASN A 112 36.48 -1.43 -3.07
CA ASN A 112 36.91 -0.20 -2.50
C ASN A 112 37.52 0.47 -3.73
N LEU A 113 36.67 1.20 -4.46
CA LEU A 113 37.04 2.25 -5.36
C LEU A 113 37.68 3.16 -4.36
N ASN A 114 38.96 2.86 -4.17
CA ASN A 114 39.91 3.65 -3.47
C ASN A 114 39.95 4.86 -4.40
N PHE A 115 38.96 5.73 -4.21
CA PHE A 115 39.10 7.15 -4.43
C PHE A 115 40.19 7.54 -3.44
N GLN A 116 41.43 7.07 -3.70
CA GLN A 116 42.61 7.85 -3.49
C GLN A 116 42.23 9.17 -4.11
N GLN A 117 41.78 10.05 -3.23
CA GLN A 117 41.81 11.46 -3.43
C GLN A 117 43.24 11.71 -3.89
N VAL A 118 43.44 11.75 -5.20
CA VAL A 118 44.45 12.60 -5.79
C VAL A 118 43.98 13.99 -5.37
N GLN A 119 44.30 14.35 -4.13
CA GLN A 119 44.43 15.72 -3.71
C GLN A 119 45.55 16.22 -4.60
N GLN A 120 45.19 16.71 -5.78
CA GLN A 120 46.03 17.68 -6.43
C GLN A 120 46.15 18.82 -5.42
N PRO A 121 47.38 19.18 -4.99
CA PRO A 121 47.57 20.41 -4.25
C PRO A 121 47.11 21.53 -5.18
N TYR A 122 45.90 22.03 -4.99
CA TYR A 122 45.50 23.28 -5.57
C TYR A 122 46.40 24.33 -4.90
N ALA A 123 47.42 24.77 -5.63
CA ALA A 123 48.20 25.94 -5.24
C ALA A 123 47.24 27.14 -5.25
N PRO A 124 46.91 27.73 -4.10
CA PRO A 124 46.10 28.93 -4.09
C PRO A 124 46.90 30.06 -4.77
N PRO A 125 46.27 30.91 -5.61
CA PRO A 125 46.84 32.19 -5.94
C PRO A 125 47.09 32.95 -4.64
N GLN A 126 48.34 33.33 -4.38
CA GLN A 126 48.69 34.19 -3.27
C GLN A 126 47.94 35.51 -3.43
N THR A 127 46.87 35.72 -2.66
CA THR A 127 46.35 37.05 -2.38
C THR A 127 46.33 37.22 -0.88
N ALA A 128 47.04 38.25 -0.44
CA ALA A 128 47.36 38.53 0.94
C ALA A 128 46.12 38.86 1.79
N ALA A 129 46.24 38.52 3.08
CA ALA A 129 45.44 38.97 4.23
C ALA A 129 43.95 38.51 4.23
N THR A 130 43.33 38.04 5.31
CA THR A 130 43.51 38.36 6.74
C THR A 130 42.83 37.27 7.59
N GLN A 131 43.31 37.12 8.83
CA GLN A 131 42.98 36.12 9.84
C GLN A 131 41.52 36.15 10.37
N SER A 132 40.96 34.98 10.72
CA SER A 132 40.32 34.64 12.03
C SER A 132 39.69 33.24 11.93
N LEU A 133 40.25 32.20 12.58
CA LEU A 133 39.97 31.72 13.94
C LEU A 133 38.49 31.35 14.20
N SER A 134 38.17 30.06 14.07
CA SER A 134 37.35 29.32 15.06
C SER A 134 37.50 27.81 14.84
N GLN A 135 38.23 27.20 15.78
CA GLN A 135 38.36 25.76 15.97
C GLN A 135 37.00 25.15 16.34
N ASN A 136 36.61 24.03 15.71
CA ASN A 136 35.65 23.14 16.33
C ASN A 136 36.25 21.72 16.34
N ASN A 137 36.65 21.34 17.54
CA ASN A 137 37.50 20.21 17.86
C ASN A 137 36.59 19.11 18.43
N TYR A 138 36.01 18.27 17.56
CA TYR A 138 35.28 17.08 18.01
C TYR A 138 36.28 15.95 18.21
N GLN A 139 36.81 15.87 19.44
CA GLN A 139 37.50 14.68 19.91
C GLN A 139 36.51 13.51 19.89
N GLN A 140 36.81 12.52 19.06
CA GLN A 140 36.14 11.22 19.08
C GLN A 140 36.51 10.53 20.39
N GLN A 141 35.57 10.54 21.33
CA GLN A 141 35.66 9.77 22.56
C GLN A 141 35.47 8.30 22.20
N ALA A 142 36.53 7.51 22.35
CA ALA A 142 36.49 6.07 22.22
C ALA A 142 35.51 5.50 23.26
N THR A 143 34.32 5.11 22.82
CA THR A 143 33.36 4.42 23.65
C THR A 143 33.84 2.99 23.86
N SER A 144 33.86 2.59 25.13
CA SER A 144 34.22 1.26 25.59
C SER A 144 33.31 0.20 24.92
N PRO A 145 33.80 -1.03 24.71
CA PRO A 145 32.96 -2.11 24.21
C PRO A 145 31.74 -2.33 25.12
N PRO A 146 30.55 -2.57 24.55
CA PRO A 146 29.33 -2.76 25.32
C PRO A 146 29.47 -3.97 26.24
N VAL A 147 29.12 -3.77 27.51
CA VAL A 147 29.01 -4.84 28.52
C VAL A 147 28.01 -5.87 28.00
N PRO A 148 28.33 -7.18 28.01
CA PRO A 148 27.40 -8.22 27.58
C PRO A 148 26.12 -8.15 28.43
N PRO A 149 24.93 -8.36 27.83
CA PRO A 149 23.67 -8.34 28.55
C PRO A 149 23.69 -9.43 29.63
N LEU A 150 23.48 -9.00 30.88
CA LEU A 150 23.23 -9.90 31.99
C LEU A 150 22.04 -10.78 31.62
N THR A 151 22.28 -12.09 31.63
CA THR A 151 21.25 -13.11 31.43
C THR A 151 20.15 -12.88 32.46
N PRO A 152 18.89 -12.63 32.06
CA PRO A 152 17.81 -12.43 33.02
C PRO A 152 17.65 -13.68 33.88
N LYS A 153 17.68 -13.49 35.21
CA LYS A 153 17.36 -14.54 36.19
C LYS A 153 15.90 -14.98 35.96
N PRO A 154 15.61 -16.29 35.84
CA PRO A 154 14.26 -16.79 35.60
C PRO A 154 13.47 -16.78 36.91
N GLU A 155 12.94 -15.63 37.34
CA GLU A 155 12.14 -15.61 38.58
C GLU A 155 11.07 -14.52 38.70
N ASP A 156 10.72 -13.79 37.64
CA ASP A 156 9.57 -12.89 37.66
C ASP A 156 8.71 -13.06 36.40
N ILE A 157 7.98 -14.18 36.34
CA ILE A 157 6.81 -14.30 35.47
C ILE A 157 5.61 -13.83 36.29
N PRO A 158 5.08 -12.61 36.07
CA PRO A 158 3.81 -12.22 36.66
C PRO A 158 2.73 -13.16 36.14
N LYS A 159 2.00 -13.78 37.08
CA LYS A 159 0.85 -14.65 36.82
C LYS A 159 -0.10 -13.91 35.87
N GLN A 160 -0.31 -14.48 34.68
CA GLN A 160 -1.30 -13.99 33.73
C GLN A 160 -2.66 -13.95 34.42
N TYR A 161 -3.18 -12.73 34.59
CA TYR A 161 -4.58 -12.51 34.93
C TYR A 161 -5.41 -13.02 33.75
N ARG A 162 -6.08 -14.16 33.96
CA ARG A 162 -7.06 -14.73 33.04
C ARG A 162 -8.33 -13.90 33.22
N PRO A 163 -8.74 -13.04 32.26
CA PRO A 163 -10.03 -12.40 32.37
C PRO A 163 -11.12 -13.48 32.28
N GLU A 164 -11.99 -13.47 33.29
CA GLU A 164 -13.23 -14.24 33.30
C GLU A 164 -14.03 -13.91 32.05
N SER A 165 -14.35 -14.95 31.30
CA SER A 165 -15.29 -14.91 30.19
C SER A 165 -16.68 -14.60 30.76
N ASP A 166 -17.06 -13.33 30.73
CA ASP A 166 -18.43 -12.89 30.96
C ASP A 166 -19.28 -13.28 29.74
N ASN A 167 -19.84 -14.48 29.84
CA ASN A 167 -20.70 -15.10 28.85
C ASN A 167 -22.13 -14.59 29.05
N SER A 168 -22.39 -13.35 28.65
CA SER A 168 -23.74 -12.79 28.59
C SER A 168 -24.32 -12.96 27.19
N ASN A 169 -25.06 -14.07 27.05
CA ASN A 169 -26.28 -14.22 26.26
C ASN A 169 -26.78 -12.94 25.59
N PHE A 170 -26.51 -12.80 24.29
CA PHE A 170 -27.28 -11.92 23.41
C PHE A 170 -28.13 -12.77 22.47
N ASN A 171 -29.18 -13.36 23.03
CA ASN A 171 -30.36 -13.76 22.28
C ASN A 171 -31.19 -12.49 22.03
N GLN A 172 -31.11 -11.94 20.83
CA GLN A 172 -32.14 -11.03 20.32
C GLN A 172 -32.67 -11.55 18.98
N SER A 173 -33.79 -12.25 19.12
CA SER A 173 -35.05 -11.96 18.41
C SER A 173 -34.94 -11.78 16.89
N GLU A 174 -35.01 -12.92 16.24
CA GLU A 174 -35.98 -13.21 15.17
C GLU A 174 -37.14 -12.20 15.14
N ASN A 175 -37.04 -11.21 14.26
CA ASN A 175 -38.10 -10.25 13.99
C ASN A 175 -38.49 -10.42 12.52
N LYS A 176 -39.51 -11.26 12.31
CA LYS A 176 -40.24 -11.46 11.06
C LYS A 176 -41.46 -10.52 11.13
N PRO A 177 -41.63 -9.61 10.16
CA PRO A 177 -42.97 -9.14 9.84
C PRO A 177 -43.26 -9.30 8.34
N ASP A 178 -44.28 -10.11 8.08
CA ASP A 178 -45.46 -9.79 7.28
C ASP A 178 -45.27 -9.41 5.80
N GLU A 179 -45.36 -10.47 5.00
CA GLU A 179 -46.26 -10.59 3.86
C GLU A 179 -47.31 -9.47 3.76
N ASN A 180 -47.00 -8.41 3.02
CA ASN A 180 -47.99 -7.44 2.58
C ASN A 180 -48.35 -7.70 1.12
N LYS A 181 -49.45 -8.44 0.94
CA LYS A 181 -50.24 -8.48 -0.29
C LYS A 181 -50.77 -7.07 -0.56
N ASN A 182 -50.35 -6.48 -1.68
CA ASN A 182 -51.15 -5.45 -2.32
C ASN A 182 -51.25 -5.74 -3.82
N GLU A 183 -52.21 -6.63 -4.07
CA GLU A 183 -53.18 -6.57 -5.16
C GLU A 183 -53.58 -5.13 -5.46
N ASN A 184 -53.22 -4.63 -6.65
CA ASN A 184 -54.01 -3.60 -7.32
C ASN A 184 -53.84 -3.75 -8.82
N ASP A 185 -54.78 -4.52 -9.36
CA ASP A 185 -55.34 -4.36 -10.68
C ASP A 185 -55.49 -2.88 -11.07
N LYS A 186 -55.02 -2.55 -12.28
CA LYS A 186 -55.84 -1.85 -13.27
C LYS A 186 -55.17 -1.85 -14.64
N PRO A 187 -55.83 -2.41 -15.67
CA PRO A 187 -55.65 -1.97 -17.04
C PRO A 187 -56.52 -0.74 -17.27
N ASN A 188 -55.99 0.30 -17.91
CA ASN A 188 -56.83 1.27 -18.58
C ASN A 188 -56.36 1.42 -20.02
N SER A 189 -57.37 1.38 -20.88
CA SER A 189 -57.38 1.44 -22.34
C SER A 189 -56.72 2.68 -22.92
#